data_AF-A0A940L369-F1
#
_entry.id   AF-A0A940L369-F1
#
_cell.length_a   1.000
_cell.length_b   1.000
_cell.length_c   1.000
_cell.angle_alpha   90.00
_cell.angle_beta   90.00
_cell.angle_gamma   90.00
#
_symmetry.space_group_name_H-M   'P 1'
#
loop_
_entity.id
_entity.type
_entity.pdbx_description
1 polymer ?
#
loop_
_entity_poly.entity_id
_entity_poly.type
_entity_poly.pdbx_seq_one_letter_code
_entity_poly.pdbx_strand_id
1 'polypeptide(L)'
;MKHGNKGQGVLESILVLPLAISFVVLLLALSYRAAVYYFIDYSLHEALICTDDSPVKSCEHDLQKRIQKILIAGEDLQVRLTQSGKSVRGTARIQRPLPLLIEKQMKFPLKVAHSWF
;
A
#
# COMPACT_ATOMS: atom_id res chain seq x y z
N MET A 1 41.91 7.77 42.84
CA MET A 1 40.84 8.78 42.82
C MET A 1 39.84 8.40 41.73
N LYS A 2 38.70 7.78 42.09
CA LYS A 2 37.61 7.44 41.15
C LYS A 2 36.52 8.50 41.31
N HIS A 3 36.61 9.58 40.56
CA HIS A 3 35.56 10.61 40.50
C HIS A 3 34.91 10.54 39.11
N GLY A 4 33.58 10.40 39.09
CA GLY A 4 32.76 10.72 37.92
C GLY A 4 32.13 9.55 37.16
N ASN A 5 31.31 8.71 37.79
CA ASN A 5 30.52 7.67 37.08
C ASN A 5 29.01 7.66 37.44
N LYS A 6 28.47 8.79 37.93
CA LYS A 6 27.03 8.93 38.20
C LYS A 6 26.52 10.16 37.42
N GLY A 7 26.09 9.94 36.18
CA GLY A 7 25.53 11.00 35.33
C GLY A 7 25.86 10.86 33.84
N GLN A 8 26.99 10.23 33.50
CA GLN A 8 27.41 10.04 32.11
C GLN A 8 26.42 9.16 31.33
N GLY A 9 25.92 8.07 31.93
CA GLY A 9 24.91 7.22 31.29
C GLY A 9 23.55 7.90 31.05
N VAL A 10 23.20 8.92 31.86
CA VAL A 10 21.96 9.70 31.64
C VAL A 10 22.15 10.65 30.46
N LEU A 11 23.31 11.31 30.37
CA LEU A 11 23.67 12.17 29.24
C LEU A 11 23.76 11.39 27.91
N GLU A 12 24.38 10.21 27.92
CA GLU A 12 24.46 9.33 26.74
C GLU A 12 23.06 8.82 26.34
N SER A 13 22.21 8.45 27.31
CA SER A 13 20.84 8.02 27.03
C SER A 13 19.97 9.15 26.47
N ILE A 14 20.12 10.38 26.96
CA ILE A 14 19.41 11.55 26.42
C ILE A 14 19.84 11.83 24.97
N LEU A 15 21.09 11.57 24.63
CA LEU A 15 21.59 11.74 23.26
C LEU A 15 21.11 10.64 22.30
N VAL A 16 21.01 9.40 22.78
CA VAL A 16 20.63 8.22 21.98
C VAL A 16 19.11 8.08 21.84
N LEU A 17 18.32 8.54 22.81
CA LEU A 17 16.86 8.39 22.80
C LEU A 17 16.18 9.04 21.57
N PRO A 18 16.52 10.27 21.13
CA PRO A 18 15.96 10.86 19.90
C PRO A 18 16.31 10.07 18.64
N LEU A 19 17.52 9.49 18.58
CA LEU A 19 17.97 8.63 17.49
C LEU A 19 17.14 7.33 17.45
N ALA A 20 16.95 6.69 18.61
CA ALA A 20 16.14 5.49 18.72
C ALA A 20 14.67 5.77 18.33
N ILE A 21 14.09 6.88 18.81
CA ILE A 21 12.73 7.29 18.43
C ILE A 21 12.64 7.51 16.92
N SER A 22 13.60 8.23 16.33
CA SER A 22 13.62 8.49 14.89
C SER A 22 13.69 7.20 14.08
N PHE A 23 14.49 6.23 14.54
CA PHE A 23 14.61 4.93 13.91
C PHE A 23 13.30 4.12 13.99
N VAL A 24 12.63 4.12 15.15
CA VAL A 24 11.34 3.46 15.32
C VAL A 24 10.27 4.11 14.43
N VAL A 25 10.22 5.44 14.39
CA VAL A 25 9.28 6.18 13.51
C VAL A 25 9.54 5.84 12.04
N LEU A 26 10.79 5.75 11.62
CA LEU A 26 11.16 5.36 10.26
C LEU A 26 10.70 3.94 9.94
N LEU A 27 10.93 2.98 10.85
CA LEU A 27 10.49 1.59 10.68
C LEU A 27 8.97 1.50 10.58
N LEU A 28 8.24 2.24 11.41
CA LEU A 28 6.78 2.29 11.35
C LEU A 28 6.28 2.89 10.03
N ALA A 29 6.90 3.97 9.57
CA ALA A 29 6.57 4.61 8.29
C ALA A 29 6.80 3.67 7.09
N LEU A 30 7.93 2.95 7.08
CA LEU A 30 8.24 1.96 6.04
C LEU A 30 7.28 0.77 6.09
N SER A 31 6.98 0.27 7.29
CA SER A 31 6.04 -0.85 7.47
C SER A 31 4.63 -0.49 7.02
N TYR A 32 4.15 0.71 7.37
CA TYR A 32 2.87 1.24 6.89
C TYR A 32 2.85 1.28 5.36
N ARG A 33 3.91 1.82 4.72
CA ARG A 33 4.00 1.90 3.26
C ARG A 33 3.99 0.53 2.60
N ALA A 34 4.71 -0.44 3.15
CA ALA A 34 4.71 -1.80 2.65
C ALA A 34 3.32 -2.44 2.74
N ALA A 35 2.62 -2.25 3.87
CA ALA A 35 1.27 -2.75 4.06
C ALA A 35 0.27 -2.12 3.09
N VAL A 36 0.32 -0.80 2.90
CA VAL A 36 -0.53 -0.07 1.93
C VAL A 36 -0.28 -0.58 0.51
N TYR A 37 0.99 -0.74 0.11
CA TYR A 37 1.34 -1.29 -1.20
C TYR A 37 0.73 -2.68 -1.39
N TYR A 38 0.94 -3.59 -0.44
CA TYR A 38 0.42 -4.95 -0.51
C TYR A 38 -1.10 -4.99 -0.61
N PHE A 39 -1.79 -4.19 0.19
CA PHE A 39 -3.25 -4.16 0.19
C PHE A 39 -3.83 -3.57 -1.11
N ILE A 40 -3.21 -2.52 -1.66
CA ILE A 40 -3.63 -1.95 -2.95
C ILE A 40 -3.38 -2.95 -4.07
N ASP A 41 -2.20 -3.59 -4.08
CA ASP A 41 -1.84 -4.60 -5.07
C ASP A 41 -2.84 -5.76 -5.10
N TYR A 42 -3.22 -6.24 -3.92
CA TYR A 42 -4.24 -7.28 -3.73
C TYR A 42 -5.64 -6.79 -4.16
N SER A 43 -6.08 -5.63 -3.65
CA SER A 43 -7.42 -5.10 -3.94
C SER A 43 -7.59 -4.77 -5.43
N LEU A 44 -6.54 -4.26 -6.08
CA LEU A 44 -6.54 -3.99 -7.52
C LEU A 44 -6.67 -5.28 -8.32
N HIS A 45 -6.04 -6.37 -7.87
CA HIS A 45 -6.17 -7.68 -8.49
C HIS A 45 -7.61 -8.22 -8.37
N GLU A 46 -8.22 -8.15 -7.17
CA GLU A 46 -9.62 -8.54 -6.99
C GLU A 46 -10.57 -7.69 -7.84
N ALA A 47 -10.31 -6.38 -7.94
CA ALA A 47 -11.14 -5.48 -8.74
C ALA A 47 -11.06 -5.79 -10.24
N LEU A 48 -9.88 -6.21 -10.73
CA LEU A 48 -9.74 -6.69 -12.10
C LEU A 48 -10.59 -7.95 -12.34
N ILE A 49 -10.60 -8.89 -11.39
CA ILE A 49 -11.44 -10.10 -11.48
C ILE A 49 -12.93 -9.73 -11.44
N CYS A 50 -13.33 -8.79 -10.57
CA CYS A 50 -14.71 -8.29 -10.48
C CYS A 50 -15.28 -7.81 -11.83
N THR A 51 -14.43 -7.25 -12.70
CA THR A 51 -14.87 -6.75 -14.02
C THR A 51 -15.30 -7.84 -15.01
N ASP A 52 -15.11 -9.12 -14.69
CA ASP A 52 -15.62 -10.24 -15.48
C ASP A 52 -17.14 -10.39 -15.31
N ASP A 53 -17.64 -10.22 -14.08
CA ASP A 53 -19.05 -10.45 -13.72
C ASP A 53 -19.84 -9.15 -13.49
N SER A 54 -19.17 -8.00 -13.34
CA SER A 54 -19.80 -6.74 -12.94
C SER A 54 -19.32 -5.52 -13.75
N PRO A 55 -20.13 -4.45 -13.84
CA PRO A 55 -19.72 -3.24 -14.55
C PRO A 55 -18.47 -2.61 -13.93
N VAL A 56 -17.53 -2.19 -14.80
CA VAL A 56 -16.24 -1.57 -14.42
C VAL A 56 -16.39 -0.46 -13.37
N LYS A 57 -17.40 0.41 -13.52
CA LYS A 57 -17.65 1.52 -12.59
C LYS A 57 -18.00 1.05 -11.18
N SER A 58 -18.72 -0.06 -11.04
CA SER A 58 -19.07 -0.60 -9.72
C SER A 58 -17.83 -1.15 -9.03
N CYS A 59 -17.03 -1.94 -9.75
CA CYS A 59 -15.77 -2.48 -9.25
C CYS A 59 -14.77 -1.37 -8.90
N GLU A 60 -14.73 -0.28 -9.68
CA GLU A 60 -13.88 0.89 -9.41
C GLU A 60 -14.29 1.61 -8.12
N HIS A 61 -15.60 1.83 -7.92
CA HIS A 61 -16.13 2.47 -6.71
C HIS A 61 -15.88 1.63 -5.46
N ASP A 62 -16.07 0.31 -5.55
CA ASP A 62 -15.81 -0.60 -4.43
C ASP A 62 -14.32 -0.69 -4.11
N LEU A 63 -13.46 -0.71 -5.13
CA LEU A 63 -12.01 -0.65 -4.97
C LEU A 63 -11.58 0.64 -4.27
N GLN A 64 -12.10 1.78 -4.72
CA GLN A 64 -11.81 3.08 -4.13
C GLN A 64 -12.22 3.11 -2.66
N LYS A 65 -13.43 2.65 -2.32
CA LYS A 65 -13.91 2.57 -0.93
C LYS A 65 -13.05 1.65 -0.06
N ARG A 66 -12.59 0.52 -0.59
CA ARG A 66 -11.74 -0.43 0.16
C ARG A 66 -10.38 0.18 0.47
N ILE A 67 -9.72 0.76 -0.52
CA ILE A 67 -8.39 1.36 -0.32
C ILE A 67 -8.51 2.60 0.58
N GLN A 68 -9.53 3.44 0.42
CA GLN A 68 -9.68 4.65 1.22
C GLN A 68 -9.79 4.38 2.74
N LYS A 69 -10.22 3.17 3.16
CA LYS A 69 -10.27 2.78 4.57
C LYS A 69 -8.90 2.53 5.21
N ILE A 70 -7.89 2.18 4.41
CA ILE A 70 -6.54 1.88 4.92
C ILE A 70 -5.60 3.08 4.83
N LEU A 71 -5.98 4.11 4.06
CA LEU A 71 -5.19 5.32 3.90
C LEU A 71 -5.34 6.25 5.10
N ILE A 72 -4.24 6.89 5.47
CA ILE A 72 -4.23 7.93 6.50
C ILE A 72 -4.94 9.18 5.96
N ALA A 73 -5.60 9.92 6.86
CA ALA A 73 -6.27 11.17 6.51
C ALA A 73 -5.33 12.13 5.76
N GLY A 74 -5.77 12.60 4.59
CA GLY A 74 -5.00 13.51 3.73
C GLY A 74 -4.23 12.85 2.58
N GLU A 75 -4.23 11.52 2.48
CA GLU A 75 -3.76 10.84 1.27
C GLU A 75 -4.82 10.92 0.17
N ASP A 76 -4.44 11.42 -1.01
CA ASP A 76 -5.31 11.51 -2.18
C ASP A 76 -5.12 10.29 -3.07
N LEU A 77 -6.20 9.50 -3.21
CA LEU A 77 -6.25 8.27 -3.97
C LEU A 77 -7.02 8.48 -5.27
N GLN A 78 -6.37 8.15 -6.38
CA GLN A 78 -6.99 8.02 -7.69
C GLN A 78 -6.95 6.57 -8.13
N VAL A 79 -8.11 5.98 -8.36
CA VAL A 79 -8.25 4.63 -8.91
C VAL A 79 -8.91 4.76 -10.27
N ARG A 80 -8.45 3.97 -11.24
CA ARG A 80 -9.09 3.88 -12.54
C ARG A 80 -9.03 2.46 -13.07
N LEU A 81 -10.18 1.92 -13.47
CA LEU A 81 -10.30 0.67 -14.20
C LEU A 81 -10.71 0.99 -15.64
N THR A 82 -10.01 0.41 -16.60
CA THR A 82 -10.30 0.57 -18.03
C THR A 82 -10.37 -0.80 -18.69
N GLN A 83 -11.51 -1.10 -19.29
CA GLN A 83 -11.71 -2.31 -20.07
C GLN A 83 -11.66 -1.98 -21.56
N SER A 84 -10.84 -2.72 -22.30
CA SER A 84 -10.71 -2.62 -23.75
C SER A 84 -10.82 -4.03 -24.35
N GLY A 85 -12.01 -4.33 -24.88
CA GLY A 85 -12.36 -5.66 -25.34
C GLY A 85 -12.19 -6.70 -24.24
N LYS A 86 -11.29 -7.67 -24.46
CA LYS A 86 -10.97 -8.74 -23.52
C LYS A 86 -9.87 -8.37 -22.51
N SER A 87 -9.29 -7.18 -22.57
CA SER A 87 -8.25 -6.76 -21.64
C SER A 87 -8.82 -5.77 -20.65
N VAL A 88 -8.44 -5.91 -19.37
CA VAL A 88 -8.76 -4.95 -18.32
C VAL A 88 -7.45 -4.45 -17.74
N ARG A 89 -7.35 -3.14 -17.58
CA ARG A 89 -6.23 -2.46 -16.93
C ARG A 89 -6.75 -1.70 -15.73
N GLY A 90 -6.04 -1.81 -14.62
CA GLY A 90 -6.32 -1.09 -13.40
C GLY A 90 -5.11 -0.27 -12.99
N THR A 91 -5.34 0.96 -12.57
CA THR A 91 -4.34 1.83 -11.99
C THR A 91 -4.82 2.35 -10.64
N ALA A 92 -3.93 2.35 -9.66
CA ALA A 92 -4.13 2.96 -8.36
C ALA A 92 -2.95 3.90 -8.08
N ARG A 93 -3.26 5.18 -7.84
CA ARG A 93 -2.27 6.23 -7.62
C ARG A 93 -2.56 6.96 -6.33
N ILE A 94 -1.56 7.02 -5.44
CA ILE A 94 -1.54 7.90 -4.28
C ILE A 94 -0.63 9.07 -4.61
N GLN A 95 -1.11 10.31 -4.46
CA GLN A 95 -0.33 11.49 -4.83
C GLN A 95 0.50 12.07 -3.67
N ARG A 96 -0.03 12.00 -2.45
CA ARG A 96 0.57 12.61 -1.25
C ARG A 96 0.40 11.70 -0.03
N PRO A 97 1.32 11.77 0.96
CA PRO A 97 2.53 12.60 0.99
C PRO A 97 3.69 12.03 0.18
N LEU A 98 3.69 10.73 -0.15
CA LEU A 98 4.70 10.09 -1.00
C LEU A 98 4.00 9.41 -2.19
N PRO A 99 4.39 9.74 -3.43
CA PRO A 99 3.70 9.22 -4.61
C PRO A 99 3.91 7.71 -4.74
N LEU A 100 2.82 6.99 -5.01
CA LEU A 100 2.81 5.56 -5.26
C LEU A 100 1.88 5.28 -6.43
N LEU A 101 2.37 4.56 -7.43
CA LEU A 101 1.60 4.17 -8.62
C LEU A 101 1.70 2.66 -8.78
N ILE A 102 0.56 1.99 -8.77
CA ILE A 102 0.45 0.57 -9.07
C ILE A 102 -0.41 0.44 -10.32
N GLU A 103 0.11 -0.26 -11.32
CA GLU A 103 -0.60 -0.59 -12.55
C GLU A 103 -0.62 -2.11 -12.72
N LYS A 104 -1.80 -2.64 -13.02
CA LYS A 104 -2.00 -4.05 -13.35
C LYS A 104 -2.85 -4.19 -14.60
N GLN A 105 -2.60 -5.28 -15.32
CA GLN A 105 -3.33 -5.64 -16.52
C GLN A 105 -3.71 -7.12 -16.47
N MET A 106 -4.93 -7.43 -16.88
CA MET A 106 -5.43 -8.79 -17.11
C MET A 106 -6.03 -8.92 -18.50
N LYS A 107 -6.03 -10.16 -19.02
CA LYS A 107 -6.73 -10.56 -20.25
C LYS A 107 -7.70 -11.69 -19.93
N PHE A 108 -8.91 -11.58 -20.44
CA PHE A 108 -10.01 -12.52 -20.27
C PHE A 108 -10.29 -13.33 -21.55
N PRO A 109 -10.91 -14.51 -21.48
CA PRO A 109 -11.16 -15.24 -20.24
C PRO A 109 -9.82 -15.63 -19.59
N LEU A 110 -9.77 -15.62 -18.25
CA LEU A 110 -8.64 -16.19 -17.53
C LEU A 110 -8.47 -17.61 -18.07
N LYS A 111 -7.31 -17.95 -18.62
CA LYS A 111 -7.04 -19.32 -19.04
C LYS A 111 -7.10 -20.17 -17.77
N VAL A 112 -8.26 -20.77 -17.49
CA VAL A 112 -8.39 -21.82 -16.50
C VAL A 112 -7.44 -22.89 -17.00
N ALA A 113 -6.35 -23.13 -16.27
CA ALA A 113 -5.54 -24.30 -16.50
C ALA A 113 -6.46 -25.49 -16.24
N HIS A 114 -7.07 -26.02 -17.30
CA HIS A 114 -7.70 -27.32 -17.29
C HIS A 114 -6.58 -28.30 -16.91
N SER A 115 -6.49 -28.63 -15.62
CA SER A 115 -5.75 -29.76 -15.13
C SER A 115 -6.41 -31.00 -15.73
N TRP A 116 -5.74 -31.54 -16.74
CA TRP A 116 -5.73 -32.93 -17.20
C TRP A 116 -6.66 -33.88 -16.44
N PHE A 117 -7.66 -34.37 -17.15
CA PHE A 117 -8.32 -35.66 -16.89
C PHE A 117 -7.29 -36.79 -16.87
#